data_AF-A0A6J8CLJ1-F1
#
_entry.id   AF-A0A6J8CLJ1-F1
#
_cell.length_a   1.000
_cell.length_b   1.000
_cell.length_c   1.000
_cell.angle_alpha   90.00
_cell.angle_beta   90.00
_cell.angle_gamma   90.00
#
_symmetry.space_group_name_H-M   'P 1'
#
loop_
_entity.id
_entity.type
_entity.pdbx_description
1 polymer ?
#
loop_
_entity_poly.entity_id
_entity_poly.type
_entity_poly.pdbx_seq_one_letter_code
_entity_poly.pdbx_strand_id
1 'polypeptide(L)'
;MWWLLFVHDYNGISIIPDVDWSSPDAIISSDACLKGIGGVNFTTFEYFHSDIPESLRDMHISVLEMYAIYIAIQFWTSSISNKRVQLFCDNQSCVEILNRGSGRNQEMLNLAREIWYLCATSNVQLRVSYIASVENRLSDLLSRWNLSEKNRSQFSIESKMYNSDFVEEEVFSHMLNDIINS
;
A
#
# COMPACT_ATOMS: atom_id res chain seq x y z
N MET A 1 12.54 2.51 -19.42
CA MET A 1 12.25 3.77 -18.68
C MET A 1 10.76 3.99 -18.70
N TRP A 2 10.10 3.91 -17.54
CA TRP A 2 8.64 3.89 -17.39
C TRP A 2 7.92 5.04 -18.10
N TRP A 3 8.53 6.23 -18.17
CA TRP A 3 7.96 7.38 -18.88
C TRP A 3 7.81 7.18 -20.38
N LEU A 4 8.63 6.32 -21.01
CA LEU A 4 8.49 6.02 -22.43
C LEU A 4 7.27 5.14 -22.70
N LEU A 5 6.92 4.25 -21.76
CA LEU A 5 5.72 3.43 -21.85
C LEU A 5 4.47 4.27 -21.58
N PHE A 6 4.52 5.12 -20.54
CA PHE A 6 3.44 6.04 -20.21
C PHE A 6 3.11 7.02 -21.35
N VAL A 7 4.11 7.55 -22.07
CA VAL A 7 3.88 8.49 -23.19
C VAL A 7 3.12 7.84 -24.35
N HIS A 8 3.23 6.52 -24.56
CA HIS A 8 2.49 5.83 -25.61
C HIS A 8 1.00 5.69 -25.29
N ASP A 9 0.65 5.54 -24.02
CA ASP A 9 -0.74 5.37 -23.56
C ASP A 9 -1.41 6.70 -23.17
N TYR A 10 -0.63 7.78 -23.09
CA TYR A 10 -1.10 9.09 -22.69
C TYR A 10 -1.90 9.79 -23.79
N ASN A 11 -3.19 10.04 -23.55
CA ASN A 11 -4.13 10.63 -24.50
C ASN A 11 -4.05 12.17 -24.64
N GLY A 12 -3.00 12.80 -24.09
CA GLY A 12 -2.78 14.24 -24.18
C GLY A 12 -3.55 15.09 -23.16
N ILE A 13 -4.38 14.50 -22.30
CA ILE A 13 -5.13 15.21 -21.26
C ILE A 13 -4.38 15.08 -19.92
N SER A 14 -3.82 16.18 -19.44
CA SER A 14 -3.32 16.30 -18.07
C SER A 14 -4.35 17.06 -17.28
N ILE A 15 -4.98 16.41 -16.30
CA ILE A 15 -5.70 17.15 -15.26
C ILE A 15 -4.61 17.74 -14.37
N ILE A 16 -4.39 19.05 -14.49
CA ILE A 16 -3.57 19.79 -13.52
C ILE A 16 -4.25 19.57 -12.17
N PRO A 17 -3.60 18.92 -11.17
CA PRO A 17 -4.23 18.71 -9.88
C PRO A 17 -4.59 20.06 -9.28
N ASP A 18 -5.85 20.25 -8.93
CA ASP A 18 -6.29 21.46 -8.21
C ASP A 18 -5.51 21.56 -6.90
N VAL A 19 -5.03 22.76 -6.60
CA VAL A 19 -3.91 23.02 -5.68
C VAL A 19 -4.25 22.81 -4.19
N ASP A 20 -5.51 22.47 -3.86
CA ASP A 20 -5.94 22.25 -2.48
C ASP A 20 -6.42 20.81 -2.23
N TRP A 21 -5.54 19.98 -1.65
CA TRP A 21 -5.94 18.70 -1.04
C TRP A 21 -6.84 18.99 0.17
N SER A 22 -8.15 19.11 -0.06
CA SER A 22 -9.13 19.41 0.99
C SER A 22 -9.39 18.22 1.91
N SER A 23 -9.61 17.03 1.34
CA SER A 23 -9.86 15.78 2.05
C SER A 23 -9.57 14.57 1.16
N PRO A 24 -9.15 13.42 1.71
CA PRO A 24 -9.05 12.19 0.94
C PRO A 24 -10.43 11.64 0.57
N ASP A 25 -10.54 11.03 -0.60
CA ASP A 25 -11.72 10.27 -1.04
C ASP A 25 -11.61 8.78 -0.67
N ALA A 26 -10.39 8.30 -0.40
CA ALA A 26 -10.12 6.98 0.15
C ALA A 26 -8.99 7.02 1.18
N ILE A 27 -9.12 6.20 2.22
CA ILE A 27 -8.14 6.07 3.30
C ILE A 27 -7.74 4.61 3.41
N ILE A 28 -6.45 4.34 3.23
CA ILE A 28 -5.88 3.01 3.33
C ILE A 28 -4.66 3.02 4.27
N SER A 29 -4.33 1.86 4.83
CA SER A 29 -3.09 1.66 5.56
C SER A 29 -2.48 0.33 5.18
N SER A 30 -1.16 0.23 5.32
CA SER A 30 -0.41 -0.99 5.06
C SER A 30 0.70 -1.15 6.09
N ASP A 31 1.11 -2.40 6.31
CA ASP A 31 2.28 -2.74 7.11
C ASP A 31 2.94 -4.02 6.58
N ALA A 32 4.21 -4.19 6.89
CA ALA A 32 4.96 -5.40 6.62
C ALA A 32 5.78 -5.84 7.83
N CYS A 33 5.93 -7.14 7.98
CA CYS A 33 6.93 -7.75 8.86
C CYS A 33 7.79 -8.74 8.07
N LEU A 34 8.82 -9.31 8.72
CA LEU A 34 9.73 -10.30 8.11
C LEU A 34 9.06 -11.61 7.65
N LYS A 35 7.76 -11.77 7.84
CA LYS A 35 7.01 -12.98 7.52
C LYS A 35 5.71 -12.74 6.76
N GLY A 36 5.19 -11.51 6.76
CA GLY A 36 3.91 -11.23 6.13
C GLY A 36 3.70 -9.75 5.89
N ILE A 37 2.67 -9.47 5.11
CA ILE A 37 2.19 -8.15 4.73
C ILE A 37 0.70 -8.07 5.01
N GLY A 38 0.23 -6.86 5.29
CA GLY A 38 -1.18 -6.62 5.55
C GLY A 38 -1.57 -5.21 5.16
N GLY A 39 -2.86 -5.04 4.90
CA GLY A 39 -3.42 -3.74 4.65
C GLY A 39 -4.89 -3.68 4.97
N VAL A 40 -5.34 -2.46 5.25
CA VAL A 40 -6.75 -2.13 5.51
C VAL A 40 -7.19 -0.97 4.63
N ASN A 41 -8.35 -1.12 4.00
CA ASN A 41 -9.07 -0.05 3.33
C ASN A 41 -10.23 0.42 4.22
N PHE A 42 -10.06 1.58 4.86
CA PHE A 42 -11.04 2.16 5.77
C PHE A 42 -12.25 2.78 5.06
N THR A 43 -12.20 2.88 3.74
CA THR A 43 -13.30 3.43 2.94
C THR A 43 -14.28 2.35 2.48
N THR A 44 -13.77 1.16 2.15
CA THR A 44 -14.58 0.00 1.74
C THR A 44 -14.77 -1.03 2.85
N PHE A 45 -14.04 -0.91 3.96
CA PHE A 45 -13.96 -1.91 5.03
C PHE A 45 -13.44 -3.27 4.53
N GLU A 46 -12.54 -3.23 3.57
CA GLU A 46 -11.84 -4.42 3.08
C GLU A 46 -10.47 -4.53 3.75
N TYR A 47 -9.97 -5.75 3.90
CA TYR A 47 -8.62 -5.99 4.35
C TYR A 47 -7.99 -7.16 3.61
N PHE A 48 -6.68 -7.19 3.62
CA PHE A 48 -5.93 -8.32 3.09
C PHE A 48 -4.75 -8.66 4.01
N HIS A 49 -4.31 -9.91 3.95
CA HIS A 49 -3.03 -10.34 4.51
C HIS A 49 -2.39 -11.40 3.62
N SER A 50 -1.07 -11.51 3.66
CA SER A 50 -0.36 -12.59 3.01
C SER A 50 0.98 -12.85 3.64
N ASP A 51 1.50 -14.08 3.49
CA ASP A 51 2.89 -14.37 3.83
C ASP A 51 3.81 -13.77 2.77
N ILE A 52 4.96 -13.24 3.18
CA ILE A 52 5.97 -12.83 2.20
C ILE A 52 6.65 -14.07 1.61
N PRO A 53 6.88 -14.09 0.29
CA PRO A 53 7.65 -15.15 -0.34
C PRO A 53 9.07 -15.20 0.21
N GLU A 54 9.66 -16.40 0.18
CA GLU A 54 10.96 -16.66 0.80
C GLU A 54 12.09 -15.79 0.22
N SER A 55 12.00 -15.45 -1.07
CA SER A 55 12.94 -14.56 -1.76
C SER A 55 13.00 -13.14 -1.19
N LEU A 56 11.94 -12.68 -0.52
CA LEU A 56 11.87 -11.33 0.05
C LEU A 56 12.24 -11.30 1.54
N ARG A 57 12.36 -12.45 2.22
CA ARG A 57 12.54 -12.52 3.68
C ARG A 57 13.82 -11.86 4.20
N ASP A 58 14.86 -11.82 3.38
CA ASP A 58 16.16 -11.22 3.74
C ASP A 58 16.26 -9.73 3.38
N MET A 59 15.20 -9.14 2.81
CA MET A 59 15.18 -7.72 2.48
C MET A 59 15.08 -6.84 3.72
N HIS A 60 15.58 -5.62 3.60
CA HIS A 60 15.43 -4.61 4.66
C HIS A 60 13.95 -4.30 4.90
N ILE A 61 13.57 -4.09 6.17
CA ILE A 61 12.16 -3.88 6.56
C ILE A 61 11.48 -2.75 5.76
N SER A 62 12.19 -1.64 5.50
CA SER A 62 11.65 -0.54 4.67
C SER A 62 11.34 -0.95 3.22
N VAL A 63 12.03 -1.94 2.67
CA VAL A 63 11.72 -2.47 1.34
C VAL A 63 10.43 -3.30 1.41
N LEU A 64 10.27 -4.13 2.43
CA LEU A 64 9.04 -4.90 2.67
C LEU A 64 7.83 -3.99 2.87
N GLU A 65 7.99 -2.90 3.62
CA GLU A 65 6.92 -1.91 3.79
C GLU A 65 6.59 -1.18 2.49
N MET A 66 7.58 -0.88 1.65
CA MET A 66 7.34 -0.32 0.32
C MET A 66 6.57 -1.30 -0.57
N TYR A 67 6.86 -2.61 -0.47
CA TYR A 67 6.04 -3.65 -1.13
C TYR A 67 4.62 -3.68 -0.58
N ALA A 68 4.41 -3.57 0.73
CA ALA A 68 3.07 -3.53 1.30
C ALA A 68 2.25 -2.34 0.77
N ILE A 69 2.89 -1.16 0.61
CA ILE A 69 2.27 0.00 -0.03
C ILE A 69 1.91 -0.30 -1.49
N TYR A 70 2.86 -0.82 -2.25
CA TYR A 70 2.65 -1.17 -3.66
C TYR A 70 1.49 -2.15 -3.84
N ILE A 71 1.46 -3.21 -3.03
CA ILE A 71 0.41 -4.23 -3.04
C ILE A 71 -0.93 -3.63 -2.67
N ALA A 72 -1.00 -2.81 -1.62
CA ALA A 72 -2.25 -2.14 -1.24
C ALA A 72 -2.84 -1.30 -2.39
N ILE A 73 -1.99 -0.53 -3.07
CA ILE A 73 -2.42 0.29 -4.21
C ILE A 73 -2.86 -0.59 -5.37
N GLN A 74 -2.07 -1.60 -5.74
CA GLN A 74 -2.41 -2.51 -6.82
C GLN A 74 -3.72 -3.27 -6.54
N PHE A 75 -3.84 -3.82 -5.33
CA PHE A 75 -4.96 -4.64 -4.89
C PHE A 75 -6.28 -3.86 -4.92
N TRP A 76 -6.29 -2.62 -4.43
CA TRP A 76 -7.48 -1.78 -4.43
C TRP A 76 -7.60 -0.86 -5.64
N THR A 77 -6.80 -1.04 -6.69
CA THR A 77 -6.82 -0.15 -7.88
C THR A 77 -8.24 0.11 -8.38
N SER A 78 -9.09 -0.93 -8.44
CA SER A 78 -10.49 -0.82 -8.88
C SER A 78 -11.34 0.10 -7.99
N SER A 79 -11.12 0.10 -6.67
CA SER A 79 -11.88 0.91 -5.71
C SER A 79 -11.24 2.27 -5.43
N ILE A 80 -9.95 2.47 -5.73
CA ILE A 80 -9.24 3.75 -5.54
C ILE A 80 -8.99 4.56 -6.83
N SER A 81 -9.29 4.00 -8.01
CA SER A 81 -9.13 4.73 -9.29
C SER A 81 -9.90 6.06 -9.30
N ASN A 82 -9.29 7.10 -9.87
CA ASN A 82 -9.83 8.47 -9.93
C ASN A 82 -10.07 9.13 -8.55
N LYS A 83 -9.38 8.70 -7.49
CA LYS A 83 -9.53 9.23 -6.12
C LYS A 83 -8.26 9.88 -5.58
N ARG A 84 -8.45 10.77 -4.60
CA ARG A 84 -7.40 11.24 -3.69
C ARG A 84 -7.26 10.22 -2.56
N VAL A 85 -6.13 9.53 -2.51
CA VAL A 85 -5.87 8.45 -1.56
C VAL A 85 -4.91 8.92 -0.48
N GLN A 86 -5.36 8.90 0.77
CA GLN A 86 -4.47 8.99 1.93
C GLN A 86 -4.03 7.58 2.32
N LEU A 87 -2.74 7.29 2.17
CA LEU A 87 -2.13 6.06 2.65
C LEU A 87 -1.36 6.32 3.94
N PHE A 88 -1.56 5.46 4.93
CA PHE A 88 -0.80 5.46 6.18
C PHE A 88 0.20 4.30 6.23
N CYS A 89 1.42 4.62 6.69
CA CYS A 89 2.54 3.70 6.87
C CYS A 89 3.38 4.20 8.05
N ASP A 90 3.93 3.30 8.86
CA ASP A 90 4.75 3.64 10.03
C ASP A 90 6.26 3.66 9.75
N ASN A 91 6.65 3.76 8.47
CA ASN A 91 8.04 3.95 8.06
C ASN A 91 8.27 5.26 7.33
N GLN A 92 8.98 6.13 8.04
CA GLN A 92 9.37 7.44 7.59
C GLN A 92 10.17 7.39 6.26
N SER A 93 10.95 6.35 6.01
CA SER A 93 11.71 6.23 4.76
C SER A 93 10.79 6.04 3.55
N CYS A 94 9.73 5.24 3.69
CA CYS A 94 8.72 5.05 2.65
C CYS A 94 7.97 6.37 2.38
N VAL A 95 7.53 7.03 3.45
CA VAL A 95 6.84 8.33 3.40
C VAL A 95 7.70 9.38 2.70
N GLU A 96 8.98 9.49 3.05
CA GLU A 96 9.89 10.46 2.46
C GLU A 96 10.15 10.20 0.98
N ILE A 97 10.41 8.95 0.59
CA ILE A 97 10.69 8.59 -0.80
C ILE A 97 9.47 8.85 -1.68
N LEU A 98 8.27 8.41 -1.27
CA LEU A 98 7.06 8.53 -2.07
C LEU A 98 6.59 9.97 -2.22
N ASN A 99 6.75 10.81 -1.19
CA ASN A 99 6.34 12.21 -1.26
C ASN A 99 7.39 13.11 -1.92
N ARG A 100 8.69 12.85 -1.75
CA ARG A 100 9.76 13.72 -2.29
C ARG A 100 10.24 13.29 -3.68
N GLY A 101 9.99 12.05 -4.07
CA GLY A 101 10.46 11.52 -5.36
C GLY A 101 11.96 11.21 -5.41
N SER A 102 12.67 11.19 -4.29
CA SER A 102 14.12 10.97 -4.23
C SER A 102 14.57 10.24 -2.97
N GLY A 103 15.71 9.56 -3.05
CA GLY A 103 16.25 8.73 -1.98
C GLY A 103 17.61 8.15 -2.35
N ARG A 104 18.23 7.40 -1.43
CA ARG A 104 19.53 6.74 -1.67
C ARG A 104 19.42 5.25 -1.96
N ASN A 105 18.34 4.60 -1.49
CA ASN A 105 18.12 3.18 -1.70
C ASN A 105 17.50 2.97 -3.09
N GLN A 106 18.23 2.27 -3.97
CA GLN A 106 17.80 2.07 -5.35
C GLN A 106 16.59 1.12 -5.48
N GLU A 107 16.48 0.10 -4.60
CA GLU A 107 15.35 -0.83 -4.60
C GLU A 107 14.06 -0.11 -4.22
N MET A 108 14.09 0.71 -3.16
CA MET A 108 12.94 1.53 -2.78
C MET A 108 12.55 2.54 -3.87
N LEU A 109 13.53 3.12 -4.58
CA LEU A 109 13.25 4.01 -5.71
C LEU A 109 12.67 3.28 -6.92
N ASN A 110 13.04 2.01 -7.14
CA ASN A 110 12.43 1.21 -8.20
C ASN A 110 10.96 0.96 -7.87
N LEU A 111 10.66 0.51 -6.65
CA LEU A 111 9.28 0.31 -6.19
C LEU A 111 8.45 1.61 -6.21
N ALA A 112 9.04 2.73 -5.82
CA ALA A 112 8.36 4.03 -5.90
C ALA A 112 7.94 4.37 -7.33
N ARG A 113 8.72 4.01 -8.35
CA ARG A 113 8.34 4.22 -9.76
C ARG A 113 7.18 3.34 -10.18
N GLU A 114 7.15 2.08 -9.74
CA GLU A 114 6.02 1.18 -9.99
C GLU A 114 4.75 1.70 -9.32
N ILE A 115 4.85 2.20 -8.08
CA ILE A 115 3.75 2.87 -7.38
C ILE A 115 3.26 4.09 -8.16
N TRP A 116 4.15 5.00 -8.57
CA TRP A 116 3.74 6.17 -9.34
C TRP A 116 3.15 5.81 -10.70
N TYR A 117 3.64 4.75 -11.35
CA TYR A 117 3.08 4.25 -12.59
C TYR A 117 1.65 3.75 -12.39
N LEU A 118 1.38 2.94 -11.36
CA LEU A 118 0.01 2.53 -11.00
C LEU A 118 -0.88 3.74 -10.71
N CYS A 119 -0.38 4.71 -9.94
CA CYS A 119 -1.14 5.92 -9.64
C CYS A 119 -1.45 6.73 -10.90
N ALA A 120 -0.47 6.92 -11.79
CA ALA A 120 -0.65 7.69 -13.02
C ALA A 120 -1.63 7.03 -13.98
N THR A 121 -1.54 5.71 -14.17
CA THR A 121 -2.42 4.95 -15.07
C THR A 121 -3.83 4.81 -14.55
N SER A 122 -4.02 4.86 -13.23
CA SER A 122 -5.33 4.74 -12.56
C SER A 122 -5.88 6.09 -12.09
N ASN A 123 -5.22 7.19 -12.45
CA ASN A 123 -5.57 8.55 -12.07
C ASN A 123 -5.78 8.72 -10.54
N VAL A 124 -4.90 8.08 -9.76
CA VAL A 124 -4.87 8.16 -8.29
C VAL A 124 -3.96 9.31 -7.88
N GLN A 125 -4.47 10.23 -7.07
CA GLN A 125 -3.64 11.22 -6.39
C GLN A 125 -3.25 10.64 -5.03
N LEU A 126 -2.01 10.16 -4.89
CA LEU A 126 -1.54 9.51 -3.67
C LEU A 126 -0.88 10.52 -2.72
N ARG A 127 -1.25 10.48 -1.45
CA ARG A 127 -0.53 11.11 -0.35
C ARG A 127 -0.19 10.06 0.69
N VAL A 128 1.09 9.95 1.03
CA VAL A 128 1.56 9.01 2.06
C VAL A 128 1.87 9.80 3.34
N SER A 129 1.37 9.35 4.47
CA SER A 129 1.60 10.01 5.76
C SER A 129 2.11 9.00 6.79
N TYR A 130 3.08 9.43 7.58
CA TYR A 130 3.54 8.68 8.73
C TYR A 130 2.46 8.63 9.81
N ILE A 131 2.28 7.45 10.41
CA ILE A 131 1.59 7.26 11.70
C ILE A 131 2.44 6.37 12.60
N ALA A 132 2.26 6.44 13.92
CA ALA A 132 2.99 5.55 14.81
C ALA A 132 2.48 4.10 14.66
N SER A 133 3.33 3.09 14.90
CA SER A 133 2.91 1.67 14.81
C SER A 133 1.73 1.33 15.74
N VAL A 134 1.62 2.03 16.88
CA VAL A 134 0.48 1.89 17.81
C VAL A 134 -0.84 2.43 17.24
N GLU A 135 -0.78 3.31 16.24
CA GLU A 135 -1.92 3.81 15.48
C GLU A 135 -2.18 2.93 14.24
N ASN A 136 -1.13 2.34 13.65
CA ASN A 136 -1.21 1.41 12.51
C ASN A 136 -1.61 -0.04 12.90
N ARG A 137 -2.32 -0.20 14.02
CA ARG A 137 -2.54 -1.49 14.68
C ARG A 137 -3.20 -2.56 13.81
N LEU A 138 -4.23 -2.20 13.04
CA LEU A 138 -4.92 -3.20 12.22
C LEU A 138 -3.99 -3.78 11.14
N SER A 139 -3.21 -2.93 10.47
CA SER A 139 -2.24 -3.37 9.47
C SER A 139 -1.09 -4.17 10.10
N ASP A 140 -0.58 -3.79 11.28
CA ASP A 140 0.44 -4.58 12.00
C ASP A 140 -0.07 -5.97 12.41
N LEU A 141 -1.33 -6.07 12.84
CA LEU A 141 -1.94 -7.37 13.14
C LEU A 141 -2.07 -8.24 11.89
N LEU A 142 -2.42 -7.64 10.75
CA LEU A 142 -2.54 -8.32 9.46
C LEU A 142 -1.18 -8.75 8.89
N SER A 143 -0.15 -7.91 8.98
CA SER A 143 1.21 -8.27 8.55
C SER A 143 1.76 -9.45 9.35
N ARG A 144 1.25 -9.65 10.57
CA ARG A 144 1.60 -10.74 11.49
C ARG A 144 0.54 -11.84 11.57
N TRP A 145 -0.40 -11.91 10.62
CA TRP A 145 -1.58 -12.78 10.69
C TRP A 145 -1.27 -14.26 11.00
N ASN A 146 -0.20 -14.79 10.38
CA ASN A 146 0.23 -16.18 10.54
C ASN A 146 1.23 -16.42 11.68
N LEU A 147 1.60 -15.40 12.45
CA LEU A 147 2.56 -15.54 13.55
C LEU A 147 1.93 -16.08 14.83
N SER A 148 0.67 -15.74 15.09
CA SER A 148 -0.05 -16.23 16.25
C SER A 148 -1.56 -16.08 16.09
N GLU A 149 -2.32 -16.98 16.70
CA GLU A 149 -3.78 -16.87 16.79
C GLU A 149 -4.21 -15.59 17.51
N LYS A 150 -3.40 -15.10 18.46
CA LYS A 150 -3.64 -13.84 19.18
C LYS A 150 -3.78 -12.65 18.22
N ASN A 151 -3.00 -12.59 17.14
CA ASN A 151 -3.09 -11.49 16.18
C ASN A 151 -4.45 -11.47 15.47
N ARG A 152 -4.96 -12.65 15.10
CA ARG A 152 -6.27 -12.82 14.45
C ARG A 152 -7.41 -12.46 15.39
N SER A 153 -7.35 -12.97 16.62
CA SER A 153 -8.34 -12.65 17.65
C SER A 153 -8.36 -11.16 17.95
N GLN A 154 -7.18 -10.54 18.06
CA GLN A 154 -7.05 -9.12 18.36
C GLN A 154 -7.54 -8.25 17.19
N PHE A 155 -7.24 -8.63 15.94
CA PHE A 155 -7.79 -7.97 14.76
C PHE A 155 -9.32 -8.02 14.76
N SER A 156 -9.91 -9.19 15.01
CA SER A 156 -11.37 -9.36 15.08
C SER A 156 -12.03 -8.52 16.19
N ILE A 157 -11.32 -8.25 17.28
CA ILE A 157 -11.81 -7.38 18.36
C ILE A 157 -11.72 -5.91 17.97
N GLU A 158 -10.57 -5.49 17.43
CA GLU A 158 -10.32 -4.08 17.11
C GLU A 158 -11.06 -3.61 15.86
N SER A 159 -11.23 -4.46 14.86
CA SER A 159 -11.98 -4.13 13.64
C SER A 159 -13.44 -3.81 13.95
N LYS A 160 -14.04 -4.46 14.96
CA LYS A 160 -15.41 -4.17 15.43
C LYS A 160 -15.59 -2.77 16.02
N MET A 161 -14.51 -2.09 16.41
CA MET A 161 -14.61 -0.72 16.92
C MET A 161 -14.99 0.29 15.82
N TYR A 162 -14.89 -0.10 14.55
CA TYR A 162 -15.20 0.75 13.40
C TYR A 162 -16.69 0.73 12.99
N ASN A 163 -17.58 0.12 13.80
CA ASN A 163 -19.03 -0.01 13.53
C ASN A 163 -19.36 -0.54 12.12
N SER A 164 -18.48 -1.36 11.55
CA SER A 164 -18.62 -1.95 10.22
C SER A 164 -17.88 -3.28 10.20
N ASP A 165 -18.45 -4.25 9.49
CA ASP A 165 -17.86 -5.57 9.37
C ASP A 165 -16.79 -5.56 8.28
N PHE A 166 -15.54 -5.74 8.68
CA PHE A 166 -14.43 -5.84 7.75
C PHE A 166 -14.50 -7.15 6.95
N VAL A 167 -14.37 -7.05 5.63
CA VAL A 167 -14.39 -8.19 4.70
C VAL A 167 -12.97 -8.54 4.27
N GLU A 168 -12.61 -9.81 4.40
CA GLU A 168 -11.33 -10.31 3.89
C GLU A 168 -11.40 -10.40 2.37
N GLU A 169 -10.43 -9.81 1.71
CA GLU A 169 -10.23 -9.92 0.29
C GLU A 169 -9.02 -10.82 0.02
N GLU A 170 -9.20 -11.80 -0.87
CA GLU A 170 -8.20 -12.84 -1.08
C GLU A 170 -7.01 -12.27 -1.87
N VAL A 171 -5.83 -12.21 -1.24
CA VAL A 171 -4.58 -11.85 -1.95
C VAL A 171 -4.25 -12.96 -2.91
N PHE A 172 -4.44 -12.71 -4.19
CA PHE A 172 -4.04 -13.70 -5.17
C PHE A 172 -2.51 -13.86 -5.20
N SER A 173 -2.04 -15.09 -5.01
CA SER A 173 -0.62 -15.44 -5.04
C SER A 173 0.08 -15.07 -6.34
N HIS A 174 -0.64 -14.97 -7.47
CA HIS A 174 -0.08 -14.46 -8.71
C HIS A 174 0.35 -13.00 -8.59
N MET A 175 -0.37 -12.15 -7.85
CA MET A 175 -0.02 -10.74 -7.66
C MET A 175 1.33 -10.62 -6.95
N LEU A 176 1.57 -11.43 -5.91
CA LEU A 176 2.87 -11.52 -5.24
C LEU A 176 3.99 -12.12 -6.11
N ASN A 177 3.66 -13.07 -6.99
CA ASN A 177 4.64 -13.68 -7.89
C ASN A 177 5.01 -12.77 -9.07
N ASP A 178 4.06 -11.99 -9.60
CA ASP A 178 4.30 -11.00 -10.65
C ASP A 178 5.18 -9.86 -10.12
N ILE A 179 5.06 -9.54 -8.84
CA ILE A 179 5.90 -8.59 -8.11
C ILE A 179 7.36 -9.07 -7.95
N ILE A 180 7.57 -10.39 -7.88
CA ILE A 180 8.92 -10.98 -7.74
C ILE A 180 9.64 -11.11 -9.08
N ASN A 181 8.88 -11.17 -10.18
CA ASN A 181 9.39 -11.44 -11.51
C ASN A 181 9.37 -10.23 -12.47
N SER A 182 8.92 -9.06 -12.01
CA SER A 182 8.98 -7.78 -12.75
C SER A 182 10.23 -6.98 -12.40
#